data_AF-A0A7Y2YV67-F1
#
_entry.id   AF-A0A7Y2YV67-F1
#
_cell.length_a   1.000
_cell.length_b   1.000
_cell.length_c   1.000
_cell.angle_alpha   90.00
_cell.angle_beta   90.00
_cell.angle_gamma   90.00
#
_symmetry.space_group_name_H-M   'P 1'
#
loop_
_entity.id
_entity.type
_entity.pdbx_description
1 polymer ?
#
loop_
_entity_poly.entity_id
_entity_poly.type
_entity_poly.pdbx_seq_one_letter_code
_entity_poly.pdbx_strand_id
1 'polypeptide(L)'
;MTAARAWSRIRAFGYDYLVILGYIAALAGVGAFLIVGPVGDRWTALMSDPVRADVVAFVSLVLPVALYFTLTEASNGGASWGKRKVGLRVVGSGGSKLGLPNSLVRSGLKFLPWQMAHTAMFHIPGFPIAPGEPPAWSTPLLVIAWFLVALYILGLTPLLGRRTPYDRLAG
;
A
#
# COMPACT_ATOMS: atom_id res chain seq x y z
N MET A 1 22.01 5.82 -15.43
CA MET A 1 21.03 6.60 -14.64
C MET A 1 21.47 6.63 -13.19
N THR A 2 21.45 7.78 -12.52
CA THR A 2 21.84 7.90 -11.10
C THR A 2 20.65 7.63 -10.18
N ALA A 3 20.90 7.00 -9.03
CA ALA A 3 19.86 6.76 -8.03
C ALA A 3 19.30 8.10 -7.51
N ALA A 4 17.97 8.23 -7.50
CA ALA A 4 17.31 9.43 -7.00
C ALA A 4 17.62 9.67 -5.52
N ARG A 5 17.77 10.96 -5.15
CA ARG A 5 17.91 11.37 -3.75
C ARG A 5 16.64 11.00 -2.97
N ALA A 6 16.80 10.70 -1.67
CA ALA A 6 15.69 10.34 -0.79
C ALA A 6 14.54 11.37 -0.84
N TRP A 7 14.88 12.66 -0.80
CA TRP A 7 13.89 13.74 -0.85
C TRP A 7 13.01 13.74 -2.10
N SER A 8 13.58 13.46 -3.28
CA SER A 8 12.80 13.37 -4.52
C SER A 8 11.81 12.20 -4.49
N ARG A 9 12.21 11.07 -3.87
CA ARG A 9 11.34 9.90 -3.70
C ARG A 9 10.21 10.16 -2.71
N ILE A 10 10.50 10.89 -1.62
CA ILE A 10 9.50 11.33 -0.64
C ILE A 10 8.49 12.28 -1.28
N ARG A 11 8.94 13.29 -2.03
CA ARG A 11 8.06 14.22 -2.76
C ARG A 11 7.20 13.50 -3.80
N ALA A 12 7.77 12.56 -4.55
CA ALA A 12 7.01 11.73 -5.48
C ALA A 12 5.89 10.97 -4.77
N PHE A 13 6.21 10.33 -3.64
CA PHE A 13 5.22 9.62 -2.84
C PHE A 13 4.17 10.56 -2.25
N GLY A 14 4.55 11.77 -1.82
CA GLY A 14 3.60 12.79 -1.34
C GLY A 14 2.56 13.17 -2.40
N TYR A 15 2.96 13.32 -3.66
CA TYR A 15 2.02 13.52 -4.76
C TYR A 15 1.17 12.26 -5.02
N ASP A 16 1.77 11.07 -5.08
CA ASP A 16 0.98 9.83 -5.24
C ASP A 16 -0.03 9.67 -4.08
N TYR A 17 0.30 10.14 -2.89
CA TYR A 17 -0.56 10.10 -1.72
C TYR A 17 -1.79 10.99 -1.85
N LEU A 18 -1.76 12.08 -2.63
CA LEU A 18 -2.96 12.87 -2.93
C LEU A 18 -3.99 12.04 -3.73
N VAL A 19 -3.52 11.20 -4.66
CA VAL A 19 -4.38 10.28 -5.42
C VAL A 19 -4.96 9.22 -4.49
N ILE A 20 -4.12 8.64 -3.63
CA ILE A 20 -4.54 7.65 -2.63
C ILE A 20 -5.57 8.26 -1.66
N LEU A 21 -5.35 9.48 -1.19
CA LEU A 21 -6.24 10.17 -0.25
C LEU A 21 -7.60 10.45 -0.89
N GLY A 22 -7.63 10.94 -2.13
CA GLY A 22 -8.88 11.11 -2.87
C GLY A 22 -9.64 9.79 -3.05
N TYR A 23 -8.92 8.71 -3.33
CA TYR A 23 -9.50 7.37 -3.42
C TYR A 23 -10.07 6.86 -2.09
N ILE A 24 -9.30 7.02 -0.99
CA ILE A 24 -9.75 6.65 0.37
C ILE A 24 -10.99 7.46 0.77
N ALA A 25 -11.04 8.76 0.46
CA ALA A 25 -12.20 9.59 0.74
C ALA A 25 -13.45 9.12 -0.02
N ALA A 26 -13.30 8.72 -1.29
CA ALA A 26 -14.38 8.13 -2.06
C ALA A 26 -14.86 6.79 -1.46
N LEU A 27 -13.93 5.89 -1.10
CA LEU A 27 -14.25 4.63 -0.42
C LEU A 27 -14.96 4.86 0.91
N ALA A 28 -14.52 5.84 1.70
CA ALA A 28 -15.16 6.20 2.96
C ALA A 28 -16.60 6.70 2.73
N GLY A 29 -16.83 7.51 1.70
CA GLY A 29 -18.17 7.94 1.29
C GLY A 29 -19.07 6.77 0.89
N VAL A 30 -18.55 5.83 0.08
CA VAL A 30 -19.27 4.61 -0.29
C VAL A 30 -19.57 3.75 0.94
N GLY A 31 -18.59 3.54 1.83
CA GLY A 31 -18.77 2.79 3.06
C GLY A 31 -19.83 3.40 3.98
N ALA A 32 -19.81 4.72 4.17
CA ALA A 32 -20.83 5.43 4.94
C ALA A 32 -22.23 5.28 4.34
N PHE A 33 -22.34 5.40 3.01
CA PHE A 33 -23.60 5.18 2.30
C PHE A 33 -24.10 3.74 2.45
N LEU A 34 -23.22 2.74 2.38
CA LEU A 34 -23.58 1.34 2.57
C LEU A 34 -24.08 1.05 3.99
N ILE A 35 -23.50 1.70 5.01
CA ILE A 35 -23.91 1.55 6.41
C ILE A 35 -25.29 2.16 6.67
N VAL A 36 -25.55 3.38 6.21
CA VAL A 36 -26.82 4.10 6.50
C VAL A 36 -27.93 3.85 5.47
N GLY A 37 -27.59 3.22 4.35
CA GLY A 37 -28.48 3.02 3.22
C GLY A 37 -29.36 1.76 3.34
N PRO A 38 -30.12 1.43 2.28
CA PRO A 38 -31.10 0.34 2.30
C PRO A 38 -30.50 -1.07 2.44
N VAL A 39 -29.17 -1.19 2.34
CA VAL A 39 -28.44 -2.46 2.49
C VAL A 39 -27.61 -2.53 3.78
N GLY A 40 -27.80 -1.58 4.71
CA GLY A 40 -27.03 -1.45 5.95
C GLY A 40 -26.90 -2.73 6.78
N ASP A 41 -28.00 -3.45 6.99
CA ASP A 41 -27.99 -4.70 7.75
C ASP A 41 -27.15 -5.79 7.07
N ARG A 42 -27.27 -5.91 5.74
CA ARG A 42 -26.49 -6.87 4.95
C ARG A 42 -25.01 -6.52 4.92
N TRP A 43 -24.70 -5.22 4.83
CA TRP A 43 -23.34 -4.73 4.88
C TRP A 43 -22.71 -4.98 6.26
N THR A 44 -23.43 -4.67 7.33
CA THR A 44 -22.99 -4.95 8.71
C THR A 44 -22.75 -6.45 8.93
N ALA A 45 -23.65 -7.31 8.45
CA ALA A 45 -23.49 -8.77 8.53
C ALA A 45 -22.32 -9.30 7.69
N LEU A 46 -21.98 -8.65 6.56
CA LEU A 46 -20.80 -8.99 5.78
C LEU A 46 -19.52 -8.65 6.55
N MET A 47 -19.49 -7.46 7.16
CA MET A 47 -18.32 -6.91 7.85
C MET A 47 -18.14 -7.44 9.28
N SER A 48 -19.12 -8.16 9.83
CA SER A 48 -19.01 -8.77 11.17
C SER A 48 -18.10 -10.00 11.22
N ASP A 49 -17.84 -10.63 10.07
CA ASP A 49 -16.84 -11.71 9.96
C ASP A 49 -15.46 -11.08 9.68
N PRO A 50 -14.45 -11.29 10.56
CA PRO A 50 -13.14 -10.67 10.41
C PRO A 50 -12.43 -10.98 9.09
N VAL A 51 -12.56 -12.22 8.60
CA VAL A 51 -11.91 -12.66 7.37
C VAL A 51 -12.58 -11.99 6.17
N ARG A 52 -13.91 -11.92 6.15
CA ARG A 52 -14.64 -11.20 5.09
C ARG A 52 -14.32 -9.71 5.11
N ALA A 53 -14.27 -9.09 6.29
CA ALA A 53 -13.92 -7.68 6.43
C ALA A 53 -12.50 -7.39 5.92
N ASP A 54 -11.51 -8.21 6.27
CA ASP A 54 -10.13 -8.07 5.77
C ASP A 54 -10.05 -8.28 4.26
N VAL A 55 -10.75 -9.28 3.71
CA VAL A 55 -10.82 -9.50 2.25
C VAL A 55 -11.43 -8.30 1.54
N VAL A 56 -12.54 -7.76 2.05
CA VAL A 56 -13.17 -6.55 1.51
C VAL A 56 -12.20 -5.38 1.56
N ALA A 57 -11.49 -5.18 2.66
CA ALA A 57 -10.49 -4.12 2.79
C ALA A 57 -9.31 -4.30 1.82
N PHE A 58 -8.77 -5.50 1.68
CA PHE A 58 -7.70 -5.79 0.73
C PHE A 58 -8.15 -5.50 -0.72
N VAL A 59 -9.28 -6.06 -1.13
CA VAL A 59 -9.78 -5.97 -2.51
C VAL A 59 -10.22 -4.55 -2.85
N SER A 60 -10.82 -3.82 -1.90
CA SER A 60 -11.29 -2.45 -2.15
C SER A 60 -10.20 -1.40 -1.98
N LEU A 61 -9.22 -1.58 -1.09
CA LEU A 61 -8.23 -0.54 -0.77
C LEU A 61 -6.82 -0.90 -1.23
N VAL A 62 -6.23 -1.95 -0.65
CA VAL A 62 -4.79 -2.21 -0.83
C VAL A 62 -4.47 -2.66 -2.25
N LEU A 63 -5.27 -3.58 -2.80
CA LEU A 63 -5.08 -4.12 -4.15
C LEU A 63 -5.20 -3.03 -5.23
N PRO A 64 -6.25 -2.18 -5.27
CA PRO A 64 -6.34 -1.09 -6.25
C PRO A 64 -5.19 -0.10 -6.16
N VAL A 65 -4.74 0.26 -4.94
CA VAL A 65 -3.57 1.13 -4.78
C VAL A 65 -2.30 0.44 -5.29
N ALA A 66 -2.07 -0.83 -4.97
CA ALA A 66 -0.93 -1.58 -5.49
C ALA A 66 -0.96 -1.70 -7.02
N LEU A 67 -2.14 -1.93 -7.61
CA LEU A 67 -2.33 -1.98 -9.06
C LEU A 67 -2.09 -0.62 -9.73
N TYR A 68 -2.49 0.49 -9.09
CA TYR A 68 -2.17 1.83 -9.57
C TYR A 68 -0.65 2.01 -9.76
N PHE A 69 0.16 1.61 -8.78
CA PHE A 69 1.63 1.67 -8.94
C PHE A 69 2.13 0.66 -9.97
N THR A 70 1.65 -0.57 -9.92
CA THR A 70 2.05 -1.65 -10.85
C THR A 70 1.84 -1.25 -12.31
N LEU A 71 0.64 -0.80 -12.67
CA LEU A 71 0.28 -0.48 -14.05
C LEU A 71 0.98 0.78 -14.54
N THR A 72 1.10 1.81 -13.68
CA THR A 72 1.73 3.07 -14.09
C THR A 72 3.26 2.96 -14.19
N GLU A 73 3.90 2.20 -13.31
CA GLU A 73 5.35 1.98 -13.32
C GLU A 73 5.77 0.96 -14.39
N ALA A 74 4.92 0.00 -14.76
CA ALA A 74 5.14 -0.89 -15.90
C ALA A 74 4.77 -0.26 -17.28
N SER A 75 4.19 0.94 -17.29
CA SER A 75 3.82 1.63 -18.53
C SER A 75 5.05 2.17 -19.29
N ASN A 76 4.87 2.64 -20.52
CA ASN A 76 5.96 3.29 -21.28
C ASN A 76 6.49 4.56 -20.60
N GLY A 77 5.69 5.20 -19.74
CA GLY A 77 6.15 6.33 -18.92
C GLY A 77 7.04 5.91 -17.75
N GLY A 78 7.00 4.64 -17.35
CA GLY A 78 7.82 4.09 -16.26
C GLY A 78 7.60 4.77 -14.91
N ALA A 79 6.44 5.40 -14.67
CA ALA A 79 6.28 6.28 -13.53
C ALA A 79 4.81 6.41 -13.11
N SER A 80 4.57 6.39 -11.80
CA SER A 80 3.32 6.87 -11.20
C SER A 80 3.13 8.37 -11.40
N TRP A 81 1.94 8.89 -11.13
CA TRP A 81 1.63 10.31 -11.32
C TRP A 81 2.58 11.21 -10.52
N GLY A 82 2.82 10.90 -9.25
CA GLY A 82 3.70 11.67 -8.39
C GLY A 82 5.17 11.61 -8.82
N LYS A 83 5.63 10.46 -9.34
CA LYS A 83 6.98 10.37 -9.93
C LYS A 83 7.12 11.24 -11.18
N ARG A 84 6.11 11.28 -12.04
CA ARG A 84 6.10 12.18 -13.20
C ARG A 84 6.22 13.65 -12.79
N LYS A 85 5.55 14.07 -11.70
CA LYS A 85 5.60 15.45 -11.18
C LYS A 85 6.99 15.89 -10.70
N VAL A 86 7.88 14.95 -10.39
CA VAL A 86 9.25 15.26 -9.96
C VAL A 86 10.32 14.74 -10.93
N GLY A 87 9.94 14.34 -12.15
CA GLY A 87 10.86 13.86 -13.18
C GLY A 87 11.49 12.50 -12.90
N LEU A 88 10.89 11.69 -12.02
CA LEU A 88 11.37 10.34 -11.70
C LEU A 88 10.72 9.27 -12.57
N ARG A 89 11.47 8.20 -12.83
CA ARG A 89 11.00 6.96 -13.46
C ARG A 89 11.59 5.75 -12.73
N VAL A 90 10.84 4.67 -12.75
CA VAL A 90 11.26 3.34 -12.32
C VAL A 90 11.78 2.61 -13.55
N VAL A 91 12.97 2.05 -13.43
CA VAL A 91 13.65 1.30 -14.48
C VAL A 91 14.17 0.01 -13.88
N GLY A 92 14.26 -1.03 -14.70
CA GLY A 92 14.87 -2.30 -14.32
C GLY A 92 16.40 -2.20 -14.26
N SER A 93 17.02 -3.28 -13.79
CA SER A 93 18.46 -3.46 -13.83
C SER A 93 19.01 -3.27 -15.26
N GLY A 94 19.97 -2.35 -15.42
CA GLY A 94 20.49 -1.94 -16.73
C GLY A 94 19.81 -0.73 -17.37
N GLY A 95 18.79 -0.15 -16.72
CA GLY A 95 18.11 1.07 -17.20
C GLY A 95 16.98 0.81 -18.20
N SER A 96 16.63 -0.45 -18.43
CA SER A 96 15.50 -0.85 -19.26
C SER A 96 14.16 -0.53 -18.59
N LYS A 97 13.07 -0.58 -19.36
CA LYS A 97 11.71 -0.48 -18.83
C LYS A 97 11.44 -1.61 -17.85
N LEU A 98 10.82 -1.31 -16.70
CA LEU A 98 10.40 -2.34 -15.75
C LEU A 98 9.23 -3.15 -16.34
N GLY A 99 9.38 -4.47 -16.38
CA GLY A 99 8.30 -5.37 -16.82
C GLY A 99 7.12 -5.41 -15.84
N LEU A 100 5.93 -5.78 -16.32
CA LEU A 100 4.73 -5.89 -15.50
C LEU A 100 4.90 -6.84 -14.29
N PRO A 101 5.47 -8.06 -14.43
CA PRO A 101 5.67 -8.96 -13.30
C PRO A 101 6.57 -8.35 -12.21
N ASN A 102 7.67 -7.73 -12.61
CA ASN A 102 8.59 -7.06 -11.69
C ASN A 102 7.90 -5.87 -10.99
N SER A 103 7.11 -5.09 -11.72
CA SER A 103 6.35 -3.98 -11.13
C SER A 103 5.27 -4.45 -10.15
N LEU A 104 4.65 -5.60 -10.41
CA LEU A 104 3.69 -6.24 -9.50
C LEU A 104 4.37 -6.70 -8.21
N VAL A 105 5.49 -7.44 -8.32
CA VAL A 105 6.29 -7.87 -7.16
C VAL A 105 6.75 -6.65 -6.35
N ARG A 106 7.26 -5.63 -7.03
CA ARG A 106 7.71 -4.38 -6.40
C ARG A 106 6.59 -3.70 -5.61
N SER A 107 5.42 -3.54 -6.22
CA SER A 107 4.28 -2.87 -5.59
C SER A 107 3.68 -3.71 -4.47
N GLY A 108 3.57 -5.02 -4.66
CA GLY A 108 3.11 -5.96 -3.64
C GLY A 108 4.00 -5.91 -2.40
N LEU A 109 5.32 -6.00 -2.57
CA LEU A 109 6.27 -5.87 -1.46
C LEU A 109 6.21 -4.48 -0.81
N LYS A 110 6.14 -3.41 -1.62
CA LYS A 110 6.07 -2.03 -1.11
C LYS A 110 4.85 -1.82 -0.19
N PHE A 111 3.70 -2.42 -0.51
CA PHE A 111 2.47 -2.28 0.27
C PHE A 111 2.19 -3.42 1.23
N LEU A 112 3.07 -4.42 1.31
CA LEU A 112 2.95 -5.54 2.24
C LEU A 112 2.80 -5.07 3.70
N PRO A 113 3.56 -4.10 4.22
CA PRO A 113 3.35 -3.62 5.59
C PRO A 113 1.95 -3.04 5.82
N TRP A 114 1.38 -2.41 4.79
CA TRP A 114 0.04 -1.84 4.86
C TRP A 114 -1.04 -2.93 4.91
N GLN A 115 -0.88 -4.01 4.13
CA GLN A 115 -1.79 -5.16 4.23
C GLN A 115 -1.67 -5.86 5.59
N MET A 116 -0.45 -6.07 6.08
CA MET A 116 -0.22 -6.68 7.39
C MET A 116 -0.89 -5.90 8.52
N ALA A 117 -0.84 -4.56 8.45
CA ALA A 117 -1.56 -3.70 9.39
C ALA A 117 -3.08 -3.87 9.30
N HIS A 118 -3.67 -3.89 8.10
CA HIS A 118 -5.10 -4.13 7.94
C HIS A 118 -5.52 -5.51 8.45
N THR A 119 -4.81 -6.56 8.06
CA THR A 119 -5.09 -7.92 8.54
C THR A 119 -5.03 -7.98 10.07
N ALA A 120 -4.01 -7.38 10.70
CA ALA A 120 -3.95 -7.34 12.15
C ALA A 120 -5.15 -6.60 12.77
N MET A 121 -5.56 -5.46 12.20
CA MET A 121 -6.62 -4.61 12.75
C MET A 121 -8.04 -5.17 12.54
N PHE A 122 -8.35 -5.71 11.35
CA PHE A 122 -9.68 -6.28 11.06
C PHE A 122 -9.99 -7.54 11.87
N HIS A 123 -8.99 -8.17 12.47
CA HIS A 123 -9.15 -9.32 13.35
C HIS A 123 -9.20 -8.95 14.84
N ILE A 124 -9.12 -7.65 15.18
CA ILE A 124 -9.41 -7.19 16.54
C ILE A 124 -10.94 -7.17 16.70
N PRO A 125 -11.52 -7.89 17.68
CA PRO A 125 -12.96 -7.90 17.91
C PRO A 125 -13.49 -6.48 18.11
N GLY A 126 -14.61 -6.14 17.49
CA GLY A 126 -15.25 -4.82 17.64
C GLY A 126 -14.50 -3.64 16.97
N PHE A 127 -13.38 -3.89 16.29
CA PHE A 127 -12.72 -2.87 15.45
C PHE A 127 -13.65 -2.44 14.30
N PRO A 128 -13.72 -1.16 13.93
CA PRO A 128 -13.00 -0.02 14.50
C PRO A 128 -13.72 0.73 15.64
N ILE A 129 -14.94 0.33 16.01
CA ILE A 129 -15.84 1.13 16.87
C ILE A 129 -15.56 0.92 18.36
N ALA A 130 -15.46 -0.33 18.79
CA ALA A 130 -15.25 -0.72 20.18
C ALA A 130 -14.24 -1.87 20.23
N PRO A 131 -12.96 -1.60 19.92
CA PRO A 131 -11.93 -2.63 19.85
C PRO A 131 -11.76 -3.31 21.21
N GLY A 132 -11.90 -4.63 21.23
CA GLY A 132 -11.62 -5.49 22.36
C GLY A 132 -10.14 -5.90 22.42
N GLU A 133 -9.87 -6.98 23.13
CA GLU A 133 -8.50 -7.50 23.25
C GLU A 133 -7.99 -8.03 21.89
N PRO A 134 -6.83 -7.55 21.40
CA PRO A 134 -6.27 -8.03 20.16
C PRO A 134 -5.83 -9.49 20.26
N PRO A 135 -6.06 -10.34 19.23
CA PRO A 135 -5.51 -11.69 19.22
C PRO A 135 -3.99 -11.68 19.38
N ALA A 136 -3.42 -12.66 20.07
CA ALA A 136 -1.99 -12.71 20.38
C ALA A 136 -1.06 -12.60 19.15
N TRP A 137 -1.54 -13.00 17.97
CA TRP A 137 -0.78 -12.92 16.71
C TRP A 137 -0.84 -11.55 16.02
N SER A 138 -1.82 -10.70 16.35
CA SER A 138 -2.01 -9.40 15.69
C SER A 138 -0.90 -8.40 16.05
N THR A 139 -0.49 -8.37 17.33
CA THR A 139 0.62 -7.55 17.83
C THR A 139 1.94 -7.86 17.14
N PRO A 140 2.45 -9.12 17.10
CA PRO A 140 3.68 -9.42 16.38
C PRO A 140 3.55 -9.13 14.87
N LEU A 141 2.38 -9.31 14.26
CA LEU A 141 2.18 -8.94 12.85
C LEU A 141 2.36 -7.42 12.62
N LEU A 142 1.82 -6.59 13.51
CA LEU A 142 2.02 -5.13 13.49
C LEU A 142 3.47 -4.74 13.74
N VAL A 143 4.16 -5.41 14.65
CA VAL A 143 5.59 -5.18 14.90
C VAL A 143 6.41 -5.46 13.64
N ILE A 144 6.13 -6.58 12.95
CA ILE A 144 6.81 -6.91 11.69
C ILE A 144 6.48 -5.86 10.62
N ALA A 145 5.23 -5.40 10.51
CA ALA A 145 4.85 -4.34 9.58
C ALA A 145 5.67 -3.06 9.81
N TRP A 146 5.78 -2.60 11.06
CA TRP A 146 6.59 -1.42 11.40
C TRP A 146 8.08 -1.62 11.18
N PHE A 147 8.60 -2.82 11.46
CA PHE A 147 9.97 -3.18 11.16
C PHE A 147 10.26 -3.08 9.65
N LEU A 148 9.37 -3.58 8.80
CA LEU A 148 9.48 -3.44 7.35
C LEU A 148 9.45 -1.97 6.91
N VAL A 149 8.57 -1.14 7.50
CA VAL A 149 8.56 0.31 7.25
C VAL A 149 9.91 0.95 7.60
N ALA A 150 10.48 0.63 8.76
CA ALA A 150 11.80 1.10 9.15
C ALA A 150 12.88 0.67 8.16
N LEU A 151 12.88 -0.59 7.71
CA LEU A 151 13.78 -1.07 6.67
C LEU A 151 13.60 -0.31 5.34
N TYR A 152 12.38 0.08 4.99
CA TYR A 152 12.13 0.83 3.75
C TYR A 152 12.67 2.26 3.84
N ILE A 153 12.52 2.90 5.00
CA ILE A 153 13.08 4.23 5.28
C ILE A 153 14.61 4.17 5.25
N LEU A 154 15.23 3.19 5.92
CA LEU A 154 16.67 2.95 5.86
C LEU A 154 17.14 2.69 4.43
N GLY A 155 16.32 2.02 3.62
CA GLY A 155 16.53 1.77 2.20
C GLY A 155 16.68 3.03 1.33
N LEU A 156 16.19 4.18 1.80
CA LEU A 156 16.35 5.47 1.11
C LEU A 156 17.73 6.12 1.37
N THR A 157 18.43 5.65 2.41
CA THR A 157 19.70 6.21 2.84
C THR A 157 20.90 5.55 2.14
N PRO A 158 22.09 6.16 2.15
CA PRO A 158 23.32 5.54 1.66
C PRO A 158 23.68 4.23 2.38
N LEU A 159 23.25 4.04 3.64
CA LEU A 159 23.56 2.85 4.44
C LEU A 159 23.13 1.56 3.73
N LEU A 160 22.02 1.60 3.00
CA LEU A 160 21.50 0.50 2.20
C LEU A 160 21.59 0.80 0.68
N GLY A 161 22.60 1.56 0.27
CA GLY A 161 22.88 1.83 -1.15
C GLY A 161 21.77 2.61 -1.87
N ARG A 162 20.91 3.33 -1.13
CA ARG A 162 19.74 4.07 -1.65
C ARG A 162 18.75 3.22 -2.43
N ARG A 163 18.72 1.91 -2.18
CA ARG A 163 17.82 0.94 -2.82
C ARG A 163 17.05 0.17 -1.75
N THR A 164 15.73 0.31 -1.75
CA THR A 164 14.86 -0.34 -0.77
C THR A 164 14.87 -1.86 -0.98
N PRO A 165 14.50 -2.66 0.05
CA PRO A 165 14.39 -4.12 -0.10
C PRO A 165 13.49 -4.54 -1.27
N TYR A 166 12.33 -3.89 -1.43
CA TYR A 166 11.42 -4.17 -2.55
C TYR A 166 12.00 -3.80 -3.92
N ASP A 167 12.83 -2.76 -4.02
CA ASP A 167 13.53 -2.41 -5.27
C ASP A 167 14.62 -3.43 -5.60
N ARG A 168 15.22 -4.11 -4.61
CA ARG A 168 16.24 -5.14 -4.82
C ARG A 168 15.62 -6.45 -5.30
N LEU A 169 14.53 -6.85 -4.66
CA LEU A 169 13.84 -8.11 -4.94
C LEU A 169 13.10 -8.09 -6.29
N ALA A 170 12.65 -6.92 -6.74
CA ALA A 170 11.90 -6.79 -7.99
C ALA A 170 12.75 -6.57 -9.26
N GLY A 171 14.07 -6.35 -9.12
CA GLY A 171 14.98 -6.17 -10.27
C GLY A 171 15.13 -4.73 -10.76
#